data_AF-A0A4R9JWT9-F1
#
_entry.id   AF-A0A4R9JWT9-F1
#
_cell.length_a   1.000
_cell.length_b   1.000
_cell.length_c   1.000
_cell.angle_alpha   90.00
_cell.angle_beta   90.00
_cell.angle_gamma   90.00
#
_symmetry.space_group_name_H-M   'P 1'
#
loop_
_entity.id
_entity.type
_entity.pdbx_description
1 polymer ?
#
loop_
_entity_poly.entity_id
_entity_poly.type
_entity_poly.pdbx_seq_one_letter_code
_entity_poly.pdbx_strand_id
1 'polypeptide(L)'
;MEMHHKTKTLLFGLTLLFFVACGKSSESPEAKLKDLVPKFQKAMCSKTIGCTKDEFAKIPPEYKNMIPAFMQSEEKCVAFFDEKMKEGEKKRIEEKREITAEQVQAFETCISAIEKTTCDTFKGAKGNVSIPGCEAAQKFSEN
;
A
#
# COMPACT_ATOMS: atom_id res chain seq x y z
N MET A 1 18.84 27.33 69.33
CA MET A 1 17.48 27.10 69.85
C MET A 1 16.59 26.95 68.63
N GLU A 2 16.33 25.71 68.24
CA GLU A 2 15.08 24.98 68.53
C GLU A 2 13.86 25.64 67.87
N MET A 3 12.92 24.97 67.20
CA MET A 3 12.77 23.63 66.61
C MET A 3 11.32 23.63 66.07
N HIS A 4 11.09 23.02 64.89
CA HIS A 4 9.86 22.28 64.52
C HIS A 4 8.52 23.06 64.33
N HIS A 5 7.58 22.72 63.44
CA HIS A 5 7.18 21.43 62.88
C HIS A 5 6.14 21.61 61.74
N LYS A 6 6.02 20.59 60.87
CA LYS A 6 4.91 20.26 59.89
C LYS A 6 4.94 21.05 58.57
N THR A 7 5.01 20.43 57.39
CA THR A 7 4.25 19.25 56.94
C THR A 7 5.00 18.47 55.84
N LYS A 8 4.93 17.14 55.96
CA LYS A 8 5.39 16.07 55.04
C LYS A 8 4.88 16.31 53.60
N THR A 9 5.64 16.00 52.56
CA THR A 9 5.55 14.76 51.73
C THR A 9 6.62 14.93 50.63
N LEU A 10 7.70 14.13 50.60
CA LEU A 10 7.89 12.97 49.70
C LEU A 10 7.49 13.25 48.23
N LEU A 11 8.17 12.82 47.17
CA LEU A 11 9.43 12.14 46.88
C LEU A 11 9.44 12.09 45.33
N PHE A 12 10.62 12.03 44.71
CA PHE A 12 10.95 11.27 43.49
C PHE A 12 9.85 10.95 42.45
N GLY A 13 10.09 11.32 41.18
CA GLY A 13 9.28 10.83 40.07
C GLY A 13 9.82 11.13 38.67
N LEU A 14 11.07 10.75 38.40
CA LEU A 14 11.55 10.52 37.05
C LEU A 14 10.72 9.38 36.42
N THR A 15 9.81 9.74 35.52
CA THR A 15 9.12 8.80 34.62
C THR A 15 8.85 9.60 33.35
N LEU A 16 9.82 9.68 32.43
CA LEU A 16 9.99 8.69 31.39
C LEU A 16 8.61 8.23 30.85
N LEU A 17 7.98 9.09 30.05
CA LEU A 17 6.86 8.72 29.17
C LEU A 17 7.41 7.89 27.99
N PHE A 18 8.00 6.75 28.29
CA PHE A 18 8.05 5.62 27.38
C PHE A 18 6.99 4.62 27.87
N PHE A 19 6.25 4.04 26.92
CA PHE A 19 5.25 2.99 27.09
C PHE A 19 3.82 3.40 27.43
N VAL A 20 3.10 3.93 26.43
CA VAL A 20 1.72 3.44 26.17
C VAL A 20 1.51 3.27 24.66
N ALA A 21 2.06 2.18 24.13
CA ALA A 21 1.53 1.50 22.94
C ALA A 21 2.04 0.05 22.92
N CYS A 22 1.92 -0.65 24.05
CA CYS A 22 2.10 -2.10 24.09
C CYS A 22 0.69 -2.72 24.17
N GLY A 23 0.12 -3.05 23.01
CA GLY A 23 -1.24 -3.56 22.93
C GLY A 23 -1.57 -4.10 21.55
N LYS A 24 -1.57 -5.44 21.46
CA LYS A 24 -1.62 -6.31 20.26
C LYS A 24 -0.24 -6.54 19.67
N SER A 25 0.11 -7.81 19.44
CA SER A 25 1.27 -8.22 18.66
C SER A 25 1.20 -7.55 17.30
N SER A 26 1.74 -6.34 17.19
CA SER A 26 1.68 -5.54 16.00
C SER A 26 2.79 -6.05 15.10
N GLU A 27 2.43 -6.84 14.10
CA GLU A 27 3.31 -7.08 12.97
C GLU A 27 3.98 -5.77 12.55
N SER A 28 5.28 -5.86 12.26
CA SER A 28 6.03 -4.71 11.77
C SER A 28 5.36 -4.19 10.49
N PRO A 29 5.47 -2.89 10.19
CA PRO A 29 4.97 -2.35 8.91
C PRO A 29 5.48 -3.13 7.70
N GLU A 30 6.69 -3.64 7.78
CA GLU A 30 7.31 -4.53 6.80
C GLU A 30 6.53 -5.85 6.61
N ALA A 31 6.19 -6.54 7.71
CA ALA A 31 5.43 -7.78 7.64
C ALA A 31 4.02 -7.53 7.07
N LYS A 32 3.36 -6.46 7.51
CA LYS A 32 2.08 -6.04 6.96
C LYS A 32 2.15 -5.73 5.47
N LEU A 33 3.20 -5.03 5.02
CA LEU A 33 3.36 -4.73 3.61
C LEU A 33 3.49 -6.00 2.77
N LYS A 34 4.25 -7.00 3.25
CA LYS A 34 4.39 -8.31 2.57
C LYS A 34 3.04 -9.01 2.39
N ASP A 35 2.14 -8.87 3.33
CA ASP A 35 0.77 -9.40 3.24
C ASP A 35 -0.16 -8.58 2.34
N LEU A 36 0.10 -7.28 2.19
CA LEU A 36 -0.72 -6.37 1.39
C LEU A 36 -0.35 -6.38 -0.09
N VAL A 37 0.93 -6.54 -0.43
CA VAL A 37 1.41 -6.58 -1.82
C VAL A 37 0.61 -7.57 -2.70
N PRO A 38 0.46 -8.86 -2.34
CA PRO A 38 -0.31 -9.80 -3.16
C PRO A 38 -1.80 -9.44 -3.25
N LYS A 39 -2.38 -8.86 -2.19
CA LYS A 39 -3.77 -8.40 -2.18
C LYS A 39 -3.96 -7.21 -3.13
N PHE A 40 -3.04 -6.25 -3.10
CA PHE A 40 -3.01 -5.11 -4.01
C PHE A 40 -2.87 -5.53 -5.46
N GLN A 41 -1.89 -6.40 -5.76
CA GLN A 41 -1.68 -6.93 -7.10
C GLN A 41 -2.94 -7.61 -7.63
N LYS A 42 -3.55 -8.49 -6.82
CA LYS A 42 -4.78 -9.16 -7.19
C LYS A 42 -5.94 -8.18 -7.41
N ALA A 43 -6.16 -7.25 -6.48
CA ALA A 43 -7.22 -6.25 -6.60
C ALA A 43 -7.06 -5.42 -7.87
N MET A 44 -5.87 -4.85 -8.11
CA MET A 44 -5.56 -4.05 -9.31
C MET A 44 -5.73 -4.86 -10.59
N CYS A 45 -5.12 -6.03 -10.67
CA CYS A 45 -5.10 -6.83 -11.88
C CYS A 45 -6.48 -7.39 -12.21
N SER A 46 -7.18 -7.94 -11.23
CA SER A 46 -8.53 -8.46 -11.44
C SER A 46 -9.49 -7.36 -11.88
N LYS A 47 -9.39 -6.17 -11.27
CA LYS A 47 -10.22 -5.02 -11.66
C LYS A 47 -9.89 -4.49 -13.05
N THR A 48 -8.61 -4.29 -13.33
CA THR A 48 -8.15 -3.77 -14.64
C THR A 48 -8.57 -4.72 -15.76
N ILE A 49 -8.21 -6.01 -15.65
CA ILE A 49 -8.53 -7.01 -16.66
C ILE A 49 -10.05 -7.19 -16.78
N GLY A 50 -10.77 -7.29 -15.66
CA GLY A 50 -12.22 -7.42 -15.65
C GLY A 50 -12.92 -6.24 -16.34
N CYS A 51 -12.42 -5.03 -16.16
CA CYS A 51 -13.01 -3.83 -16.73
C CYS A 51 -12.60 -3.53 -18.18
N THR A 52 -11.45 -4.02 -18.64
CA THR A 52 -10.97 -3.79 -20.02
C THR A 52 -11.22 -4.97 -20.96
N LYS A 53 -11.57 -6.16 -20.45
CA LYS A 53 -11.78 -7.37 -21.26
C LYS A 53 -12.75 -7.17 -22.41
N ASP A 54 -13.89 -6.52 -22.17
CA ASP A 54 -14.92 -6.31 -23.19
C ASP A 54 -14.44 -5.30 -24.25
N GLU A 55 -13.64 -4.32 -23.87
CA GLU A 55 -13.03 -3.38 -24.81
C GLU A 55 -11.94 -4.07 -25.65
N PHE A 56 -11.14 -4.95 -25.05
CA PHE A 56 -10.14 -5.75 -25.76
C PHE A 56 -10.77 -6.77 -26.71
N ALA A 57 -11.96 -7.28 -26.39
CA ALA A 57 -12.70 -8.17 -27.28
C ALA A 57 -13.14 -7.48 -28.59
N LYS A 58 -13.32 -6.15 -28.56
CA LYS A 58 -13.66 -5.33 -29.74
C LYS A 58 -12.45 -5.01 -30.63
N ILE A 59 -11.22 -5.23 -30.13
CA ILE A 59 -10.00 -4.98 -30.91
C ILE A 59 -9.87 -6.07 -31.99
N PRO A 60 -9.72 -5.67 -33.28
CA PRO A 60 -9.51 -6.63 -34.36
C PRO A 60 -8.27 -7.52 -34.13
N PRO A 61 -8.29 -8.80 -34.56
CA PRO A 61 -7.18 -9.74 -34.32
C PRO A 61 -5.79 -9.21 -34.71
N GLU A 62 -5.70 -8.46 -35.80
CA GLU A 62 -4.48 -7.86 -36.33
C GLU A 62 -3.83 -6.81 -35.40
N TYR A 63 -4.60 -6.24 -34.47
CA TYR A 63 -4.12 -5.25 -33.49
C TYR A 63 -3.99 -5.81 -32.07
N LYS A 64 -4.38 -7.07 -31.82
CA LYS A 64 -4.30 -7.67 -30.48
C LYS A 64 -2.86 -7.79 -29.96
N ASN A 65 -1.89 -7.87 -30.86
CA ASN A 65 -0.46 -7.83 -30.53
C ASN A 65 -0.01 -6.47 -29.94
N MET A 66 -0.79 -5.41 -30.11
CA MET A 66 -0.51 -4.10 -29.49
C MET A 66 -0.93 -4.04 -28.02
N ILE A 67 -1.74 -4.99 -27.54
CA ILE A 67 -2.13 -5.07 -26.13
C ILE A 67 -0.91 -5.53 -25.32
N PRO A 68 -0.45 -4.74 -24.34
CA PRO A 68 0.70 -5.12 -23.50
C PRO A 68 0.51 -6.51 -22.88
N ALA A 69 1.58 -7.30 -22.82
CA ALA A 69 1.52 -8.68 -22.36
C ALA A 69 0.89 -8.83 -20.96
N PHE A 70 1.20 -7.91 -20.04
CA PHE A 70 0.64 -7.90 -18.70
C PHE A 70 -0.87 -7.63 -18.67
N MET A 71 -1.45 -7.02 -19.71
CA MET A 71 -2.89 -6.77 -19.81
C MET A 71 -3.67 -7.91 -20.47
N GLN A 72 -3.00 -8.99 -20.88
CA GLN A 72 -3.67 -10.09 -21.60
C GLN A 72 -4.36 -11.09 -20.65
N SER A 73 -3.93 -11.17 -19.40
CA SER A 73 -4.57 -12.00 -18.37
C SER A 73 -4.27 -11.47 -16.98
N GLU A 74 -5.08 -11.85 -15.99
CA GLU A 74 -4.84 -11.53 -14.58
C GLU A 74 -3.49 -12.08 -14.12
N GLU A 75 -3.15 -13.32 -14.51
CA GLU A 75 -1.88 -13.96 -14.16
C GLU A 75 -0.66 -13.19 -14.69
N LYS A 76 -0.70 -12.75 -15.95
CA LYS A 76 0.40 -11.96 -16.53
C LYS A 76 0.50 -10.58 -15.89
N CYS A 77 -0.63 -9.99 -15.51
CA CYS A 77 -0.65 -8.73 -14.76
C CYS A 77 0.01 -8.90 -13.39
N VAL A 78 -0.39 -9.92 -12.63
CA VAL A 78 0.17 -10.20 -11.29
C VAL A 78 1.66 -10.48 -11.39
N ALA A 79 2.10 -11.31 -12.34
CA ALA A 79 3.52 -11.60 -12.54
C ALA A 79 4.35 -10.34 -12.85
N PHE A 80 3.82 -9.44 -13.70
CA PHE A 80 4.48 -8.18 -14.01
C PHE A 80 4.64 -7.29 -12.77
N PHE A 81 3.57 -7.12 -11.98
CA PHE A 81 3.64 -6.31 -10.77
C PHE A 81 4.42 -7.00 -9.64
N ASP A 82 4.49 -8.33 -9.60
CA ASP A 82 5.35 -9.07 -8.67
C ASP A 82 6.82 -8.82 -8.94
N GLU A 83 7.25 -8.87 -10.20
CA GLU A 83 8.61 -8.50 -10.58
C GLU A 83 8.92 -7.05 -10.19
N LYS A 84 8.02 -6.10 -10.51
CA LYS A 84 8.21 -4.68 -10.17
C LYS A 84 8.25 -4.42 -8.67
N MET A 85 7.42 -5.11 -7.89
CA MET A 85 7.43 -4.99 -6.42
C MET A 85 8.70 -5.60 -5.82
N LYS A 86 9.21 -6.72 -6.35
CA LYS A 86 10.49 -7.31 -5.92
C LYS A 86 11.67 -6.40 -6.25
N GLU A 87 11.69 -5.79 -7.43
CA GLU A 87 12.68 -4.77 -7.80
C GLU A 87 12.61 -3.58 -6.83
N GLY A 88 11.41 -3.10 -6.53
CA GLY A 88 11.17 -2.00 -5.57
C GLY A 88 11.60 -2.35 -4.14
N GLU A 89 11.29 -3.57 -3.67
CA GLU A 89 11.72 -4.07 -2.36
C GLU A 89 13.24 -4.11 -2.28
N LYS A 90 13.90 -4.67 -3.30
CA LYS A 90 15.37 -4.74 -3.36
C LYS A 90 15.99 -3.34 -3.31
N LYS A 91 15.53 -2.42 -4.16
CA LYS A 91 16.01 -1.02 -4.19
C LYS A 91 15.83 -0.34 -2.83
N ARG A 92 14.66 -0.52 -2.20
CA ARG A 92 14.35 0.05 -0.89
C ARG A 92 15.29 -0.48 0.20
N ILE A 93 15.59 -1.78 0.19
CA ILE A 93 16.53 -2.41 1.14
C ILE A 93 17.95 -1.88 0.91
N GLU A 94 18.41 -1.80 -0.34
CA GLU A 94 19.73 -1.27 -0.70
C GLU A 94 19.90 0.19 -0.25
N GLU A 95 18.84 0.99 -0.39
CA GLU A 95 18.78 2.39 0.04
C GLU A 95 18.46 2.57 1.53
N LYS A 96 18.30 1.48 2.29
CA LYS A 96 17.96 1.47 3.73
C LYS A 96 16.70 2.28 4.05
N ARG A 97 15.73 2.28 3.13
CA ARG A 97 14.43 2.93 3.31
C ARG A 97 13.51 2.03 4.13
N GLU A 98 13.04 2.54 5.26
CA GLU A 98 12.11 1.83 6.13
C GLU A 98 10.66 2.00 5.67
N ILE A 99 9.86 0.95 5.85
CA ILE A 99 8.41 1.04 5.65
C ILE A 99 7.77 1.63 6.88
N THR A 100 6.98 2.69 6.70
CA THR A 100 6.24 3.34 7.78
C THR A 100 4.83 2.77 7.90
N ALA A 101 4.22 2.92 9.08
CA ALA A 101 2.82 2.55 9.27
C ALA A 101 1.87 3.36 8.36
N GLU A 102 2.23 4.60 8.02
CA GLU A 102 1.48 5.45 7.09
C GLU A 102 1.47 4.88 5.67
N GLN A 103 2.61 4.35 5.21
CA GLN A 103 2.69 3.67 3.91
C GLN A 103 1.79 2.44 3.87
N VAL A 104 1.81 1.62 4.91
CA VAL A 104 0.92 0.46 5.05
C VAL A 104 -0.55 0.88 4.98
N GLN A 105 -0.93 1.92 5.72
CA GLN A 105 -2.30 2.43 5.74
C GLN A 105 -2.73 2.99 4.36
N ALA A 106 -1.81 3.64 3.63
CA ALA A 106 -2.06 4.10 2.28
C ALA A 106 -2.34 2.93 1.32
N PHE A 107 -1.61 1.82 1.45
CA PHE A 107 -1.88 0.60 0.67
C PHE A 107 -3.23 -0.03 1.04
N GLU A 108 -3.56 -0.17 2.33
CA GLU A 108 -4.86 -0.71 2.78
C GLU A 108 -6.04 0.12 2.24
N THR A 109 -5.90 1.44 2.28
CA THR A 109 -6.90 2.38 1.77
C THR A 109 -7.05 2.24 0.26
N CYS A 110 -5.94 2.18 -0.47
CA CYS A 110 -5.93 2.03 -1.92
C CYS A 110 -6.56 0.70 -2.36
N ILE A 111 -6.20 -0.43 -1.71
CA ILE A 111 -6.82 -1.75 -1.97
C ILE A 111 -8.33 -1.67 -1.82
N SER A 112 -8.80 -1.11 -0.70
CA SER A 112 -10.23 -0.96 -0.43
C SER A 112 -10.93 -0.09 -1.47
N ALA A 113 -10.26 0.94 -1.98
CA ALA A 113 -10.79 1.81 -3.01
C ALA A 113 -10.88 1.09 -4.37
N ILE A 114 -9.85 0.34 -4.76
CA ILE A 114 -9.83 -0.45 -6.01
C ILE A 114 -10.98 -1.45 -6.03
N GLU A 115 -11.18 -2.17 -4.93
CA GLU A 115 -12.25 -3.16 -4.81
C GLU A 115 -13.63 -2.54 -5.03
N LYS A 116 -13.85 -1.31 -4.53
CA LYS A 116 -15.10 -0.56 -4.62
C LYS A 116 -15.29 0.21 -5.93
N THR A 117 -14.20 0.46 -6.67
CA THR A 117 -14.23 1.25 -7.90
C THR A 117 -15.03 0.54 -8.99
N THR A 118 -15.78 1.28 -9.80
CA THR A 118 -16.51 0.74 -10.95
C THR A 118 -15.64 0.77 -12.21
N CYS A 119 -16.03 0.02 -13.24
CA CYS A 119 -15.26 -0.01 -14.49
C CYS A 119 -15.24 1.33 -15.24
N ASP A 120 -16.07 2.30 -14.85
CA ASP A 120 -16.10 3.61 -15.50
C ASP A 120 -14.80 4.40 -15.31
N THR A 121 -14.10 4.18 -14.18
CA THR A 121 -12.76 4.75 -13.95
C THR A 121 -11.70 4.20 -14.91
N PHE A 122 -11.92 3.01 -15.45
CA PHE A 122 -11.01 2.36 -16.40
C PHE A 122 -11.39 2.61 -17.86
N LYS A 123 -12.61 3.11 -18.12
CA LYS A 123 -13.09 3.43 -19.48
C LYS A 123 -12.59 4.81 -19.90
N GLY A 124 -11.93 4.88 -21.05
CA GLY A 124 -11.55 6.16 -21.67
C GLY A 124 -10.35 6.87 -21.03
N ALA A 125 -9.69 6.25 -20.04
CA ALA A 125 -8.43 6.75 -19.50
C ALA A 125 -7.32 6.66 -20.56
N LYS A 126 -7.04 7.78 -21.24
CA LYS A 126 -5.90 7.92 -22.17
C LYS A 126 -4.60 8.24 -21.42
N GLY A 127 -4.28 7.47 -20.38
CA GLY A 127 -3.13 7.72 -19.52
C GLY A 127 -3.17 6.97 -18.19
N ASN A 128 -2.56 7.54 -17.15
CA ASN A 128 -2.57 6.98 -15.79
C ASN A 128 -4.00 6.90 -15.25
N VAL A 129 -4.45 5.69 -14.93
CA VAL A 129 -5.72 5.48 -14.23
C VAL A 129 -5.54 6.01 -12.81
N SER A 130 -6.16 7.15 -12.52
CA SER A 130 -6.24 7.69 -11.17
C SER A 130 -7.43 7.06 -10.47
N ILE A 131 -7.15 6.15 -9.53
CA ILE A 131 -8.17 5.52 -8.70
C ILE A 131 -8.31 6.40 -7.44
N PRO A 132 -9.49 7.01 -7.21
CA PRO A 132 -9.72 7.80 -6.00
C PRO A 132 -9.44 6.98 -4.75
N GLY A 133 -8.62 7.49 -3.82
CA GLY A 133 -8.18 6.77 -2.63
C GLY A 133 -6.84 6.04 -2.75
N CYS A 134 -6.20 6.09 -3.92
CA CYS A 134 -4.84 5.56 -4.14
C CYS A 134 -3.76 6.65 -4.22
N GLU A 135 -4.10 7.92 -4.07
CA GLU A 135 -3.20 9.06 -4.26
C GLU A 135 -2.00 9.02 -3.31
N ALA A 136 -2.25 8.63 -2.05
CA ALA A 136 -1.19 8.47 -1.06
C ALA A 136 -0.24 7.31 -1.42
N ALA A 137 -0.79 6.18 -1.91
CA ALA A 137 0.01 5.03 -2.33
C ALA A 137 0.87 5.33 -3.57
N GLN A 138 0.32 6.09 -4.53
CA GLN A 138 1.00 6.46 -5.78
C GLN A 138 2.26 7.31 -5.56
N LYS A 139 2.25 8.20 -4.56
CA LYS A 139 3.42 9.01 -4.17
C LYS A 139 4.63 8.18 -3.75
N PHE A 140 4.43 6.93 -3.33
CA PHE A 140 5.50 6.02 -2.97
C PHE A 140 6.06 5.23 -4.16
N SER A 141 5.41 5.28 -5.33
CA SER A 141 5.88 4.61 -6.56
C SER A 141 6.77 5.50 -7.44
N GLU A 142 6.74 6.83 -7.24
CA GLU A 142 7.44 7.81 -8.08
C GLU A 142 8.90 8.12 -7.64
N ASN A 143 9.49 7.37 -6.69
CA ASN A 143 10.87 7.58 -6.17
C ASN A 143 11.75 6.31 -6.12
#